data_AF-A0A5S4T563-F1
#
_entry.id   AF-A0A5S4T563-F1
#
_cell.length_a   1.000
_cell.length_b   1.000
_cell.length_c   1.000
_cell.angle_alpha   90.00
_cell.angle_beta   90.00
_cell.angle_gamma   90.00
#
_symmetry.space_group_name_H-M   'P 1'
#
loop_
_entity.id
_entity.type
_entity.pdbx_description
1 polymer ?
#
loop_
_entity_poly.entity_id
_entity_poly.type
_entity_poly.pdbx_seq_one_letter_code
_entity_poly.pdbx_strand_id
1 'polypeptide(L)'
;AMTGGLVYLIVALIVKAIGNDWIDNILPPIVVGPIVMVIGLSLASTAVNDVMLKNGNYNLTYLVIGLVTLLAVIFFNIYGKGIVAIVPILLGLLVGYVVALLVGILTGQEIVDFTNVAQAKWFSIPSVEIPFLTYGVKFYPSAILTMAPIAFV
;
A
#
# COMPACT_ATOMS: atom_id res chain seq x y z
N ALA A 1 12.90 6.59 5.92
CA ALA A 1 12.06 6.17 7.06
C ALA A 1 12.38 6.98 8.33
N MET A 2 13.60 6.89 8.89
CA MET A 2 13.94 7.56 10.15
C MET A 2 13.73 9.07 10.16
N THR A 3 14.13 9.75 9.09
CA THR A 3 13.98 11.21 9.03
C THR A 3 12.51 11.65 8.96
N GLY A 4 11.66 10.89 8.26
CA GLY A 4 10.22 11.12 8.27
C GLY A 4 9.62 10.92 9.67
N GLY A 5 10.00 9.84 10.36
CA GLY A 5 9.58 9.60 11.75
C GLY A 5 10.00 10.71 12.72
N LEU A 6 11.21 11.27 12.56
CA LEU A 6 11.66 12.43 13.34
C LEU A 6 10.83 13.68 13.04
N VAL A 7 10.51 13.94 11.77
CA VAL A 7 9.65 15.08 11.38
C VAL A 7 8.25 14.93 12.01
N TYR A 8 7.63 13.76 11.93
CA TYR A 8 6.35 13.48 12.60
C TYR A 8 6.42 13.73 14.10
N LEU A 9 7.49 13.28 14.76
CA LEU A 9 7.66 13.45 16.20
C LEU A 9 7.77 14.94 16.56
N ILE A 10 8.56 15.71 15.81
CA ILE A 10 8.71 17.15 16.02
C ILE A 10 7.36 17.87 15.83
N VAL A 11 6.65 17.59 14.73
CA VAL A 11 5.34 18.18 14.46
C VAL A 11 4.34 17.82 15.56
N ALA A 12 4.29 16.56 16.00
CA ALA A 12 3.42 16.14 17.09
C ALA A 12 3.72 16.85 18.42
N LEU A 13 5.01 17.12 18.73
CA LEU A 13 5.39 17.88 19.91
C LEU A 13 4.98 19.36 19.82
N ILE A 14 5.11 19.98 18.65
CA ILE A 14 4.68 21.36 18.40
C ILE A 14 3.17 21.48 18.54
N VAL A 15 2.41 20.55 17.96
CA VAL A 15 0.95 20.44 18.09
C VAL A 15 0.54 20.32 19.56
N LYS A 16 1.22 19.45 20.32
CA LYS A 16 0.95 19.28 21.74
C LYS A 16 1.21 20.57 22.55
N ALA A 17 2.16 21.40 22.14
CA ALA A 17 2.56 22.60 22.85
C ALA A 17 1.73 23.85 22.48
N ILE A 18 1.39 24.02 21.20
CA ILE A 18 0.80 25.27 20.65
C ILE A 18 -0.70 25.09 20.32
N GLY A 19 -1.20 23.84 20.25
CA GLY A 19 -2.56 23.51 19.83
C GLY A 19 -2.66 23.21 18.32
N ASN A 20 -3.88 22.89 17.85
CA ASN A 20 -4.17 22.53 16.46
C ASN A 20 -4.65 23.70 15.58
N ASP A 21 -5.04 24.83 16.18
CA ASP A 21 -5.71 25.93 15.46
C ASP A 21 -4.85 26.52 14.32
N TRP A 22 -3.52 26.48 14.44
CA TRP A 22 -2.62 26.93 13.39
C TRP A 22 -2.59 25.96 12.19
N ILE A 23 -2.78 24.66 12.42
CA ILE A 23 -2.85 23.65 11.34
C ILE A 23 -4.13 23.84 10.56
N ASP A 24 -5.28 24.00 11.23
CA ASP A 24 -6.57 24.17 10.57
C ASP A 24 -6.62 25.45 9.70
N ASN A 25 -5.85 26.49 10.07
CA ASN A 25 -5.68 27.70 9.26
C ASN A 25 -4.78 27.51 8.03
N ILE A 26 -3.72 26.70 8.14
CA ILE A 26 -2.78 26.43 7.03
C ILE A 26 -3.35 25.36 6.08
N LEU A 27 -4.05 24.38 6.64
CA LEU A 27 -4.64 23.22 5.96
C LEU A 27 -6.15 23.18 6.19
N PRO A 28 -6.92 24.18 5.73
CA PRO A 28 -8.37 24.13 5.83
C PRO A 28 -8.92 22.95 4.99
N PRO A 29 -10.17 22.49 5.26
CA PRO A 29 -10.74 21.32 4.57
C PRO A 29 -10.71 21.39 3.03
N ILE A 30 -10.77 22.61 2.48
CA ILE A 30 -10.66 22.88 1.04
C ILE A 30 -9.28 22.53 0.45
N VAL A 31 -8.23 22.44 1.27
CA VAL A 31 -6.86 22.05 0.87
C VAL A 31 -6.60 20.58 1.18
N VAL A 32 -7.04 20.09 2.34
CA VAL A 32 -6.80 18.69 2.75
C VAL A 32 -7.48 17.71 1.81
N GLY A 33 -8.74 17.97 1.41
CA GLY A 33 -9.48 17.11 0.48
C GLY A 33 -8.74 16.86 -0.84
N PRO A 34 -8.35 17.91 -1.58
CA PRO A 34 -7.54 17.79 -2.79
C PRO A 34 -6.21 17.06 -2.59
N ILE A 35 -5.49 17.31 -1.49
CA ILE A 35 -4.21 16.62 -1.22
C ILE A 35 -4.43 15.11 -1.10
N VAL A 36 -5.42 14.68 -0.32
CA VAL A 36 -5.74 13.25 -0.15
C VAL A 36 -6.19 12.61 -1.47
N MET A 37 -6.97 13.33 -2.29
CA MET A 37 -7.36 12.84 -3.63
C MET A 37 -6.16 12.64 -4.55
N VAL A 38 -5.19 13.56 -4.55
CA VAL A 38 -3.97 13.44 -5.36
C VAL A 38 -3.10 12.28 -4.89
N ILE A 39 -2.97 12.08 -3.57
CA ILE A 39 -2.27 10.90 -3.01
C ILE A 39 -2.94 9.62 -3.53
N GLY A 40 -4.26 9.50 -3.41
CA GLY A 40 -5.01 8.36 -3.94
C GLY A 40 -4.82 8.15 -5.45
N LEU A 41 -4.91 9.22 -6.25
CA LEU A 41 -4.75 9.16 -7.70
C LEU A 41 -3.31 8.76 -8.11
N SER A 42 -2.30 9.25 -7.39
CA SER A 42 -0.91 8.88 -7.63
C SER A 42 -0.65 7.39 -7.38
N LEU A 43 -1.18 6.85 -6.28
CA LEU A 43 -1.07 5.43 -5.92
C LEU A 43 -1.88 4.52 -6.86
N ALA A 44 -3.00 5.03 -7.39
CA ALA A 44 -3.83 4.29 -8.34
C ALA A 44 -3.05 3.89 -9.59
N SER A 45 -2.16 4.75 -10.09
CA SER A 45 -1.33 4.45 -11.26
C SER A 45 -0.39 3.26 -11.02
N THR A 46 0.21 3.16 -9.83
CA THR A 46 1.07 2.03 -9.44
C THR A 46 0.25 0.75 -9.36
N ALA A 47 -0.91 0.79 -8.69
CA ALA A 47 -1.78 -0.38 -8.55
C ALA A 47 -2.27 -0.93 -9.90
N VAL A 48 -2.60 -0.05 -10.86
CA VAL A 48 -2.99 -0.45 -12.22
C VAL A 48 -1.81 -1.11 -12.95
N ASN A 49 -0.61 -0.55 -12.85
CA ASN A 49 0.58 -1.14 -13.46
C ASN A 49 0.88 -2.53 -12.89
N ASP A 50 0.76 -2.71 -11.57
CA ASP A 50 0.99 -4.01 -10.91
C ASP A 50 0.00 -5.09 -11.38
N VAL A 51 -1.23 -4.70 -11.71
CA VAL A 51 -2.27 -5.61 -12.24
C VAL A 51 -2.11 -5.87 -13.74
N MET A 52 -1.54 -4.94 -14.51
CA MET A 52 -1.43 -5.07 -15.97
C MET A 52 -0.11 -5.69 -16.44
N LEU A 53 0.98 -5.50 -15.67
CA LEU A 53 2.33 -5.83 -16.10
C LEU A 53 2.86 -7.06 -15.37
N LYS A 54 3.41 -8.01 -16.13
CA LYS A 54 4.28 -9.08 -15.62
C LYS A 54 5.70 -8.81 -16.11
N ASN A 55 6.64 -8.51 -15.20
CA ASN A 55 8.04 -8.17 -15.55
C ASN A 55 8.14 -7.07 -16.62
N GLY A 56 7.29 -6.05 -16.54
CA GLY A 56 7.25 -4.94 -17.50
C GLY A 56 6.58 -5.24 -18.85
N ASN A 57 6.11 -6.46 -19.07
CA ASN A 57 5.34 -6.83 -20.26
C ASN A 57 3.85 -6.89 -19.95
N TYR A 58 3.03 -6.37 -20.87
CA TYR A 58 1.58 -6.42 -20.74
C TYR A 58 1.09 -7.87 -20.80
N ASN A 59 0.38 -8.31 -19.77
CA ASN A 59 -0.17 -9.65 -19.71
C ASN A 59 -1.68 -9.59 -19.44
N LEU A 60 -2.46 -9.92 -20.46
CA LEU A 60 -3.92 -9.99 -20.39
C LEU A 60 -4.42 -10.89 -19.25
N THR A 61 -3.68 -11.94 -18.92
CA THR A 61 -4.01 -12.87 -17.83
C THR A 61 -4.01 -12.17 -16.47
N TYR A 62 -3.02 -11.31 -16.20
CA TYR A 62 -2.89 -10.57 -14.95
C TYR A 62 -3.99 -9.52 -14.82
N LEU A 63 -4.30 -8.84 -15.93
CA LEU A 63 -5.40 -7.90 -16.00
C LEU A 63 -6.74 -8.57 -15.69
N VAL A 64 -7.00 -9.74 -16.26
CA VAL A 64 -8.24 -10.51 -16.00
C VAL A 64 -8.33 -10.91 -14.53
N ILE A 65 -7.25 -11.41 -13.92
CA ILE A 65 -7.24 -11.75 -12.49
C ILE A 65 -7.55 -10.52 -11.63
N GLY A 66 -6.92 -9.38 -11.91
CA GLY A 66 -7.17 -8.14 -11.16
C GLY A 66 -8.59 -7.60 -11.35
N LEU A 67 -9.14 -7.66 -12.58
CA LEU A 67 -10.54 -7.30 -12.83
C LEU A 67 -11.50 -8.21 -12.08
N VAL A 68 -11.28 -9.52 -12.08
CA VAL A 68 -12.12 -10.46 -11.33
C VAL A 68 -12.03 -10.19 -9.82
N THR A 69 -10.83 -9.88 -9.31
CA THR A 69 -10.63 -9.49 -7.91
C THR A 69 -11.42 -8.22 -7.57
N LEU A 70 -11.31 -7.18 -8.41
CA LEU A 70 -12.03 -5.93 -8.24
C LEU A 70 -13.55 -6.11 -8.29
N LEU A 71 -14.04 -6.90 -9.26
CA LEU A 71 -15.47 -7.23 -9.36
C LEU A 71 -15.95 -8.03 -8.15
N ALA A 72 -15.14 -8.94 -7.61
CA ALA A 72 -15.47 -9.67 -6.40
C ALA A 72 -15.58 -8.73 -5.18
N VAL A 73 -14.65 -7.78 -5.02
CA VAL A 73 -14.72 -6.76 -3.96
C VAL A 73 -16.01 -5.94 -4.10
N ILE A 74 -16.33 -5.45 -5.31
CA ILE A 74 -17.55 -4.68 -5.57
C ILE A 74 -18.79 -5.52 -5.26
N PHE A 75 -18.80 -6.78 -5.68
CA PHE A 75 -19.91 -7.70 -5.45
C PHE A 75 -20.15 -7.92 -3.95
N PHE A 76 -19.10 -8.20 -3.16
CA PHE A 76 -19.23 -8.34 -1.70
C PHE A 76 -19.59 -7.03 -1.00
N ASN A 77 -19.17 -5.87 -1.54
CA ASN A 77 -19.53 -4.58 -0.99
C ASN A 77 -21.03 -4.27 -1.17
N ILE A 78 -21.58 -4.53 -2.36
CA ILE A 78 -22.98 -4.21 -2.70
C ILE A 78 -23.94 -5.27 -2.13
N TYR A 79 -23.62 -6.56 -2.27
CA TYR A 79 -24.52 -7.67 -1.92
C TYR A 79 -24.21 -8.30 -0.56
N GLY A 80 -23.08 -7.97 0.06
CA GLY A 80 -22.71 -8.46 1.38
C GLY A 80 -23.70 -7.99 2.45
N LYS A 81 -24.05 -8.89 3.37
CA LYS A 81 -24.85 -8.56 4.57
C LYS A 81 -24.08 -8.96 5.82
N GLY A 82 -24.25 -8.19 6.90
CA GLY A 82 -23.58 -8.44 8.18
C GLY A 82 -22.06 -8.35 8.06
N ILE A 83 -21.35 -9.36 8.53
CA ILE A 83 -19.88 -9.40 8.59
C ILE A 83 -19.25 -9.28 7.19
N VAL A 84 -19.89 -9.83 6.16
CA VAL A 84 -19.39 -9.81 4.77
C VAL A 84 -19.26 -8.39 4.21
N ALA A 85 -20.16 -7.48 4.61
CA ALA A 85 -20.12 -6.07 4.19
C ALA A 85 -19.02 -5.27 4.92
N ILE A 86 -18.51 -5.75 6.05
CA ILE A 86 -17.45 -5.09 6.83
C ILE A 86 -16.07 -5.40 6.24
N VAL A 87 -15.87 -6.59 5.67
CA VAL A 87 -14.58 -7.05 5.12
C VAL A 87 -14.61 -7.45 3.64
N PRO A 88 -15.22 -6.65 2.73
CA PRO A 88 -15.36 -7.00 1.32
C PRO A 88 -14.00 -7.07 0.60
N ILE A 89 -13.03 -6.24 1.00
CA ILE A 89 -11.68 -6.22 0.41
C ILE A 89 -10.96 -7.55 0.67
N LEU A 90 -11.05 -8.07 1.89
CA LEU A 90 -10.38 -9.32 2.27
C LEU A 90 -11.00 -10.51 1.53
N LEU A 91 -12.33 -10.57 1.46
CA LEU A 91 -13.04 -11.62 0.73
C LEU A 91 -12.76 -11.56 -0.77
N GLY A 92 -12.76 -10.36 -1.37
CA GLY A 92 -12.41 -10.19 -2.77
C GLY A 92 -10.96 -10.61 -3.06
N LEU A 93 -10.03 -10.32 -2.16
CA LEU A 93 -8.63 -10.77 -2.27
C LEU A 93 -8.49 -12.30 -2.19
N LEU A 94 -9.27 -12.96 -1.32
CA LEU A 94 -9.31 -14.44 -1.29
C LEU A 94 -9.82 -15.01 -2.60
N VAL A 95 -10.91 -14.47 -3.15
CA VAL A 95 -11.44 -14.88 -4.45
C VAL A 95 -10.42 -14.64 -5.56
N GLY A 96 -9.77 -13.48 -5.57
CA GLY A 96 -8.70 -13.15 -6.50
C GLY A 96 -7.54 -14.13 -6.46
N TYR A 97 -7.11 -14.54 -5.26
CA TYR A 97 -6.06 -15.53 -5.07
C TYR A 97 -6.46 -16.92 -5.59
N VAL A 98 -7.69 -17.38 -5.30
CA VAL A 98 -8.22 -18.64 -5.83
C VAL A 98 -8.29 -18.62 -7.37
N VAL A 99 -8.73 -17.50 -7.95
CA VAL A 99 -8.77 -17.32 -9.41
C VAL A 99 -7.35 -17.33 -9.99
N ALA A 100 -6.39 -16.68 -9.33
CA ALA A 100 -4.98 -16.70 -9.76
C ALA A 100 -4.41 -18.12 -9.77
N LEU A 101 -4.75 -18.95 -8.77
CA LEU A 101 -4.36 -20.36 -8.74
C LEU A 101 -4.99 -21.16 -9.88
N LEU A 102 -6.30 -21.02 -10.10
CA LEU A 102 -7.00 -21.73 -11.17
C LEU A 102 -6.46 -21.35 -12.55
N VAL A 103 -6.25 -20.05 -12.79
CA VAL A 103 -5.69 -19.55 -14.06
C VAL A 103 -4.24 -20.02 -14.23
N GLY A 104 -3.44 -20.05 -13.17
CA GLY A 104 -2.09 -20.57 -13.20
C GLY A 104 -2.05 -22.06 -13.58
N ILE A 105 -2.95 -22.86 -12.99
CA ILE A 105 -3.08 -24.30 -13.28
C ILE A 105 -3.58 -24.55 -14.72
N LEU A 106 -4.56 -23.78 -15.19
CA LEU A 106 -5.17 -23.96 -16.51
C LEU A 106 -4.28 -23.48 -17.67
N THR A 107 -3.48 -22.44 -17.44
CA THR A 107 -2.64 -21.82 -18.48
C THR A 107 -1.21 -22.38 -18.47
N GLY A 108 -0.85 -23.20 -17.47
CA GLY A 108 0.50 -23.73 -17.30
C GLY A 108 1.56 -22.67 -16.98
N GLN A 109 1.14 -21.44 -16.65
CA GLN A 109 2.03 -20.39 -16.17
C GLN A 109 2.06 -20.42 -14.65
N GLU A 110 3.27 -20.52 -14.08
CA GLU A 110 3.47 -20.30 -12.65
C GLU A 110 3.22 -18.82 -12.34
N ILE A 111 1.96 -18.49 -12.01
CA ILE A 111 1.54 -17.17 -11.50
C ILE A 111 1.77 -17.11 -9.99
N VAL A 112 1.63 -18.26 -9.32
CA VAL A 112 1.86 -18.42 -7.88
C VAL A 112 2.99 -19.42 -7.69
N ASP A 113 4.12 -18.94 -7.20
CA ASP A 113 5.28 -19.77 -6.86
C ASP A 113 5.26 -20.14 -5.37
N PHE A 114 5.12 -21.43 -5.08
CA PHE A 114 5.15 -21.99 -3.73
C PHE A 114 6.56 -22.38 -3.26
N THR A 115 7.59 -22.21 -4.09
CA THR A 115 8.98 -22.57 -3.78
C THR A 115 9.48 -21.84 -2.54
N ASN A 116 9.18 -20.54 -2.42
CA ASN A 116 9.56 -19.73 -1.26
C ASN A 116 8.86 -20.20 0.03
N VAL A 117 7.63 -20.72 -0.08
CA VAL A 117 6.89 -21.26 1.07
C VAL A 117 7.49 -22.61 1.49
N ALA A 118 7.86 -23.45 0.53
CA ALA A 118 8.50 -24.74 0.78
C ALA A 118 9.91 -24.60 1.38
N GLN A 119 10.64 -23.56 1.00
CA GLN A 119 11.99 -23.27 1.51
C GLN A 119 12.01 -22.42 2.79
N ALA A 120 10.86 -21.87 3.20
CA ALA A 120 10.78 -21.03 4.39
C ALA A 120 11.04 -21.85 5.66
N LYS A 121 11.91 -21.32 6.53
CA LYS A 121 12.11 -21.88 7.87
C LYS A 121 10.89 -21.54 8.74
N TRP A 122 10.40 -22.52 9.50
CA TRP A 122 9.31 -22.34 10.48
C TRP A 122 9.59 -21.23 11.50
N PHE A 123 10.86 -21.04 11.85
CA PHE A 123 11.31 -19.93 12.68
C PHE A 123 12.46 -19.21 11.96
N SER A 124 12.20 -17.97 11.58
CA SER A 124 13.20 -17.07 10.98
C SER A 124 13.17 -15.76 11.75
N ILE A 125 14.33 -15.31 12.21
CA ILE A 125 14.47 -14.00 12.80
C ILE A 125 14.57 -13.01 11.63
N PRO A 126 13.70 -11.98 11.54
CA PRO A 126 13.80 -10.97 10.49
C PRO A 126 15.21 -10.39 10.46
N SER A 127 15.71 -10.03 9.27
CA SER A 127 16.98 -9.31 9.15
C SER A 127 16.85 -7.97 9.89
N VAL A 128 17.35 -7.92 11.12
CA VAL A 128 17.41 -6.69 11.90
C VAL A 128 18.58 -5.88 11.35
N GLU A 129 18.26 -4.98 10.43
CA GLU A 129 19.22 -3.97 9.99
C GLU A 129 19.36 -2.94 11.11
N ILE A 130 20.46 -3.03 11.86
CA ILE A 130 20.72 -2.10 12.95
C ILE A 130 21.07 -0.74 12.32
N PRO A 131 20.26 0.30 12.58
CA PRO A 131 20.57 1.64 12.13
C PRO A 131 21.94 2.05 12.66
N PHE A 132 22.76 2.72 11.85
CA PHE A 132 24.13 3.19 12.17
C PHE A 132 25.28 2.17 12.08
N LEU A 133 25.05 0.84 12.07
CA LEU A 133 26.11 -0.16 11.88
C LEU A 133 26.18 -0.72 10.44
N THR A 134 25.05 -0.78 9.74
CA THR A 134 24.94 -1.32 8.36
C THR A 134 24.81 -0.22 7.30
N TYR A 135 24.31 0.96 7.67
CA TYR A 135 24.11 2.10 6.77
C TYR A 135 24.86 3.33 7.25
N GLY A 136 25.66 3.94 6.36
CA GLY A 136 26.18 5.29 6.58
C GLY A 136 25.03 6.29 6.58
N VAL A 137 25.07 7.25 7.51
CA VAL A 137 24.08 8.35 7.57
C VAL A 137 24.18 9.16 6.28
N LYS A 138 23.28 8.88 5.33
CA LYS A 138 23.14 9.68 4.10
C LYS A 138 22.00 10.65 4.30
N PHE A 139 22.35 11.92 4.44
CA PHE A 139 21.37 12.99 4.51
C PHE A 139 20.86 13.27 3.10
N TYR A 140 19.57 13.03 2.87
CA TYR A 140 18.89 13.34 1.60
C TYR A 140 17.90 14.49 1.85
N PRO A 141 18.33 15.76 1.71
CA PRO A 141 17.45 16.92 1.92
C PRO A 141 16.19 16.86 1.07
N SER A 142 16.30 16.35 -0.16
CA SER A 142 15.20 16.15 -1.09
C SER A 142 14.12 15.21 -0.56
N ALA A 143 14.50 14.11 0.10
CA ALA A 143 13.56 13.15 0.68
C ALA A 143 12.85 13.69 1.92
N ILE A 144 13.49 14.60 2.66
CA ILE A 144 12.88 15.27 3.82
C ILE A 144 11.82 16.25 3.34
N LEU A 145 12.15 17.02 2.31
CA LEU A 145 11.26 18.05 1.77
C LEU A 145 10.03 17.45 1.06
N THR A 146 10.13 16.25 0.49
CA THR A 146 8.98 15.53 -0.10
C THR A 146 8.12 14.81 0.94
N MET A 147 8.69 14.39 2.07
CA MET A 147 7.97 13.68 3.14
C MET A 147 7.32 14.63 4.16
N ALA A 148 7.90 15.82 4.37
CA ALA A 148 7.38 16.79 5.32
C ALA A 148 5.93 17.23 5.03
N PRO A 149 5.51 17.52 3.77
CA PRO A 149 4.12 17.87 3.46
C PRO A 149 3.13 16.76 3.82
N ILE A 150 3.54 15.50 3.65
CA ILE A 150 2.72 14.33 3.98
C ILE A 150 2.54 14.22 5.49
N ALA A 151 3.53 14.65 6.28
CA ALA A 151 3.47 14.59 7.73
C ALA A 151 2.57 15.66 8.38
N PHE A 152 2.14 16.67 7.62
CA PHE A 152 1.20 17.68 8.09
C PHE A 152 -0.27 17.30 7.80
N VAL A 153 -0.52 16.24 7.02
CA VAL A 153 -1.86 15.70 6.72
C VAL A 153 -2.13 14.49 7.61
#